data_AF-A0A954SDS9-F1
#
_entry.id   AF-A0A954SDS9-F1
#
_cell.length_a   1.000
_cell.length_b   1.000
_cell.length_c   1.000
_cell.angle_alpha   90.00
_cell.angle_beta   90.00
_cell.angle_gamma   90.00
#
_symmetry.space_group_name_H-M   'P 1'
#
loop_
_entity.id
_entity.type
_entity.pdbx_description
1 polymer ?
#
loop_
_entity_poly.entity_id
_entity_poly.type
_entity_poly.pdbx_seq_one_letter_code
_entity_poly.pdbx_strand_id
1 'polypeptide(L)'
;MKSRTDVIALVAFLAIFSHARSFAESAPKPPNVVLILADDLAWRDMGFMGNGLVHTPNIDSLAAKSACFVNGYVPMSVCRPSLATLLTGLYPHQHGIHFNHPPPGLSQMRDMSGEQYRVVRASTNYLIESVPTLPRILATHGYRSFQSGKHWEGSYRTAGFTHGMTTGL
;
A
#
# COMPACT_ATOMS: atom_id res chain seq x y z
N MET A 1 -52.65 -11.85 -40.87
CA MET A 1 -52.16 -10.46 -41.00
C MET A 1 -52.11 -9.86 -39.61
N LYS A 2 -50.93 -9.56 -39.05
CA LYS A 2 -50.85 -8.82 -37.78
C LYS A 2 -51.36 -7.39 -38.02
N SER A 3 -52.22 -6.87 -37.15
CA SER A 3 -52.81 -5.54 -37.33
C SER A 3 -51.73 -4.48 -37.15
N ARG A 4 -51.87 -3.32 -37.81
CA ARG A 4 -50.92 -2.19 -37.67
C ARG A 4 -50.74 -1.78 -36.20
N THR A 5 -51.77 -1.94 -35.39
CA THR A 5 -51.79 -1.74 -33.94
C THR A 5 -50.87 -2.69 -33.17
N ASP A 6 -50.77 -3.96 -33.56
CA ASP A 6 -49.90 -4.96 -32.91
C ASP A 6 -48.41 -4.65 -33.13
N VAL A 7 -48.07 -4.13 -34.32
CA VAL A 7 -46.70 -3.75 -34.68
C VAL A 7 -46.27 -2.51 -33.90
N ILE A 8 -47.16 -1.52 -33.76
CA ILE A 8 -46.89 -0.29 -33.00
C ILE A 8 -46.70 -0.60 -31.51
N ALA A 9 -47.55 -1.45 -30.93
CA ALA A 9 -47.43 -1.86 -29.53
C ALA A 9 -46.11 -2.60 -29.25
N LEU A 10 -45.67 -3.47 -30.17
CA LEU A 10 -44.41 -4.20 -30.04
C LEU A 10 -43.19 -3.26 -30.15
N VAL A 11 -43.21 -2.30 -31.07
CA VAL A 11 -42.13 -1.30 -31.22
C VAL A 11 -42.06 -0.39 -30.00
N ALA A 12 -43.20 0.04 -29.45
CA ALA A 12 -43.25 0.82 -28.22
C ALA A 12 -42.71 0.05 -27.01
N PHE A 13 -43.07 -1.24 -26.87
CA PHE A 13 -42.58 -2.11 -25.80
C PHE A 13 -41.05 -2.32 -25.89
N LEU A 14 -40.51 -2.53 -27.08
CA LEU A 14 -39.06 -2.66 -27.31
C LEU A 14 -38.30 -1.35 -27.05
N ALA A 15 -38.90 -0.19 -27.35
CA ALA A 15 -38.31 1.13 -27.08
C ALA A 15 -38.28 1.48 -25.58
N ILE A 16 -39.28 1.01 -24.81
CA ILE A 16 -39.32 1.16 -23.35
C ILE A 16 -38.28 0.23 -22.69
N PHE A 17 -38.12 -1.00 -23.18
CA PHE A 17 -37.10 -1.94 -22.71
C PHE A 17 -35.66 -1.50 -23.03
N SER A 18 -35.44 -0.78 -24.13
CA SER A 18 -34.10 -0.25 -24.47
C SER A 18 -33.71 0.95 -23.60
N HIS A 19 -34.66 1.78 -23.17
CA HIS A 19 -34.40 2.88 -22.23
C HIS A 19 -34.16 2.42 -20.79
N ALA A 20 -34.77 1.30 -20.38
CA ALA A 20 -34.58 0.74 -19.04
C ALA A 20 -33.15 0.21 -18.78
N ARG A 21 -32.33 0.00 -19.82
CA ARG A 21 -30.93 -0.45 -19.68
C ARG A 21 -29.92 0.67 -19.44
N SER A 22 -30.29 1.94 -19.54
CA SER A 22 -29.33 3.05 -19.53
C SER A 22 -29.05 3.66 -18.15
N PHE A 23 -29.58 3.09 -17.06
CA PHE A 23 -29.34 3.53 -15.68
C PHE A 23 -28.51 2.55 -14.85
N ALA A 24 -27.63 1.78 -15.49
CA ALA A 24 -26.52 1.17 -14.76
C ALA A 24 -25.48 2.28 -14.49
N GLU A 25 -25.70 3.05 -13.43
CA GLU A 25 -24.70 3.98 -12.91
C GLU A 25 -23.42 3.18 -12.67
N SER A 26 -22.35 3.52 -13.40
CA SER A 26 -21.08 2.84 -13.24
C SER A 26 -20.66 3.03 -11.78
N ALA A 27 -20.61 1.93 -11.01
CA ALA A 27 -20.18 1.98 -9.62
C ALA A 27 -18.91 2.85 -9.52
N PRO A 28 -18.86 3.83 -8.59
CA PRO A 28 -17.76 4.76 -8.51
C PRO A 28 -16.44 3.98 -8.49
N LYS A 29 -15.53 4.34 -9.39
CA LYS A 29 -14.22 3.68 -9.43
C LYS A 29 -13.52 3.92 -8.09
N PRO A 30 -12.89 2.90 -7.50
CA PRO A 30 -12.09 3.09 -6.30
C PRO A 30 -11.00 4.16 -6.56
N PRO A 31 -10.67 5.00 -5.57
CA PRO A 31 -9.64 6.01 -5.73
C PRO A 31 -8.26 5.37 -5.87
N ASN A 32 -7.31 6.07 -6.50
CA ASN A 32 -5.91 5.67 -6.43
C ASN A 32 -5.35 6.06 -5.04
N VAL A 33 -4.59 5.16 -4.43
CA VAL A 33 -3.90 5.42 -3.16
C VAL A 33 -2.41 5.55 -3.43
N VAL A 34 -1.83 6.70 -3.08
CA VAL A 34 -0.39 6.95 -3.18
C VAL A 34 0.16 7.17 -1.78
N LEU A 35 1.15 6.36 -1.41
CA LEU A 35 1.77 6.39 -0.10
C LEU A 35 3.25 6.75 -0.25
N ILE A 36 3.62 7.96 0.19
CA ILE A 36 4.99 8.48 0.14
C ILE A 36 5.59 8.36 1.54
N LEU A 37 6.64 7.57 1.69
CA LEU A 37 7.35 7.39 2.95
C LEU A 37 8.76 7.94 2.87
N ALA A 38 9.12 8.73 3.86
CA ALA A 38 10.49 9.15 4.09
C ALA A 38 11.15 8.24 5.15
N ASP A 39 12.45 8.01 4.99
CA ASP A 39 13.28 7.22 5.90
C ASP A 39 14.09 8.17 6.78
N ASP A 40 14.04 7.99 8.10
CA ASP A 40 14.74 8.80 9.11
C ASP A 40 14.46 10.32 9.07
N LEU A 41 13.32 10.73 8.51
CA LEU A 41 12.86 12.11 8.51
C LEU A 41 12.19 12.47 9.84
N ALA A 42 12.68 13.51 10.52
CA ALA A 42 12.05 14.03 11.73
C ALA A 42 10.99 15.08 11.40
N TRP A 43 9.99 15.22 12.28
CA TRP A 43 8.95 16.25 12.13
C TRP A 43 9.53 17.68 12.10
N ARG A 44 10.68 17.89 12.76
CA ARG A 44 11.38 19.18 12.81
C ARG A 44 12.07 19.54 11.51
N ASP A 45 12.19 18.64 10.55
CA ASP A 45 12.90 18.89 9.29
C ASP A 45 12.01 19.58 8.24
N MET A 46 10.72 19.75 8.54
CA MET A 46 9.73 20.22 7.57
C MET A 46 9.41 21.71 7.73
N GLY A 47 9.39 22.44 6.61
CA GLY A 47 9.04 23.86 6.55
C GLY A 47 7.66 24.14 7.11
N PHE A 48 6.64 23.36 6.70
CA PHE A 48 5.28 23.48 7.22
C PHE A 48 5.14 23.17 8.73
N MET A 49 6.14 22.53 9.34
CA MET A 49 6.23 22.27 10.78
C MET A 49 7.05 23.34 11.53
N GLY A 50 7.44 24.43 10.85
CA GLY A 50 8.12 25.59 11.43
C GLY A 50 9.63 25.63 11.24
N ASN A 51 10.22 24.75 10.42
CA ASN A 51 11.65 24.81 10.12
C ASN A 51 11.97 25.92 9.10
N GLY A 52 12.74 26.93 9.52
CA GLY A 52 13.16 28.04 8.65
C GLY A 52 14.47 27.81 7.89
N LEU A 53 15.19 26.71 8.15
CA LEU A 53 16.48 26.39 7.55
C LEU A 53 16.37 25.37 6.41
N VAL A 54 15.48 24.39 6.54
CA VAL A 54 15.28 23.33 5.55
C VAL A 54 14.20 23.76 4.55
N HIS A 55 14.53 23.73 3.27
CA HIS A 55 13.62 24.13 2.19
C HIS A 55 12.85 22.92 1.64
N THR A 56 11.55 22.81 1.97
CA THR A 56 10.67 21.71 1.54
C THR A 56 9.47 22.17 0.69
N PRO A 57 9.65 23.02 -0.34
CA PRO A 57 8.54 23.75 -0.99
C PRO A 57 7.44 22.85 -1.57
N ASN A 58 7.79 21.67 -2.08
CA ASN A 58 6.82 20.72 -2.63
C ASN A 58 5.99 20.05 -1.52
N ILE A 59 6.61 19.71 -0.39
CA ILE A 59 5.91 19.12 0.75
C ILE A 59 5.07 20.18 1.46
N ASP A 60 5.58 21.41 1.57
CA ASP A 60 4.83 22.53 2.15
C ASP A 60 3.58 22.86 1.32
N SER A 61 3.70 22.84 -0.02
CA SER A 61 2.57 23.00 -0.93
C SER A 61 1.53 21.88 -0.80
N LEU A 62 1.99 20.64 -0.60
CA LEU A 62 1.12 19.50 -0.35
C LEU A 62 0.39 19.65 1.00
N ALA A 63 1.13 20.01 2.06
CA ALA A 63 0.60 20.22 3.40
C ALA A 63 -0.50 21.30 3.42
N ALA A 64 -0.32 22.41 2.70
CA ALA A 64 -1.30 23.49 2.59
C ALA A 64 -2.65 23.06 2.00
N LYS A 65 -2.71 21.92 1.30
CA LYS A 65 -3.91 21.37 0.65
C LYS A 65 -4.39 20.07 1.33
N SER A 66 -3.78 19.69 2.45
CA SER A 66 -3.97 18.40 3.10
C SER A 66 -4.49 18.55 4.52
N ALA A 67 -5.06 17.47 5.04
CA ALA A 67 -5.20 17.32 6.49
C ALA A 67 -3.83 16.98 7.09
N CYS A 68 -3.30 17.85 7.95
CA CYS A 68 -2.02 17.66 8.61
C CYS A 68 -2.19 17.14 10.03
N PHE A 69 -1.52 16.03 10.35
CA PHE A 69 -1.48 15.47 11.70
C PHE A 69 -0.21 15.95 12.41
N VAL A 70 -0.34 16.99 13.24
CA VAL A 70 0.80 17.57 13.98
C VAL A 70 1.32 16.66 15.10
N ASN A 71 0.50 15.70 15.54
CA ASN A 71 0.83 14.70 16.55
C ASN A 71 0.78 13.29 15.92
N GLY A 72 1.74 13.00 15.04
CA GLY A 72 1.92 11.68 14.45
C GLY A 72 3.07 10.92 15.11
N TYR A 73 2.90 9.61 15.32
CA TYR A 73 3.89 8.76 15.96
C TYR A 73 4.11 7.48 15.18
N VAL A 74 5.36 7.02 15.13
CA VAL A 74 5.70 5.67 14.68
C VAL A 74 5.54 4.68 15.85
N PRO A 75 5.12 3.43 15.59
CA PRO A 75 4.98 2.41 16.63
C PRO A 75 6.33 1.99 17.23
N MET A 76 7.42 2.20 16.49
CA MET A 76 8.79 1.95 16.93
C MET A 76 9.75 2.86 16.16
N SER A 77 10.74 3.43 16.83
CA SER A 77 11.82 4.24 16.21
C SER A 77 12.89 3.37 15.56
N VAL A 78 12.48 2.37 14.76
CA VAL A 78 13.33 1.44 14.01
C VAL A 78 12.67 1.15 12.66
N CYS A 79 13.42 1.27 11.56
CA CYS A 79 12.87 1.26 10.19
C CYS A 79 12.02 0.03 9.88
N ARG A 80 12.57 -1.17 10.07
CA ARG A 80 11.92 -2.43 9.68
C ARG A 80 10.65 -2.72 10.49
N PRO A 81 10.65 -2.66 11.83
CA PRO A 81 9.42 -2.81 12.62
C PRO A 81 8.34 -1.79 12.24
N SER A 82 8.72 -0.52 12.03
CA SER A 82 7.77 0.53 11.63
C SER A 82 7.11 0.23 10.28
N LEU A 83 7.91 -0.21 9.29
CA LEU A 83 7.40 -0.62 7.97
C LEU A 83 6.57 -1.91 8.04
N ALA A 84 6.93 -2.86 8.89
CA ALA A 84 6.13 -4.06 9.13
C ALA A 84 4.76 -3.70 9.72
N THR A 85 4.68 -2.77 10.68
CA THR A 85 3.40 -2.26 11.18
C THR A 85 2.59 -1.59 10.07
N LEU A 86 3.20 -0.76 9.22
CA LEU A 86 2.50 -0.14 8.09
C LEU A 86 1.90 -1.19 7.13
N LEU A 87 2.65 -2.26 6.85
CA LEU A 87 2.22 -3.32 5.93
C LEU A 87 1.12 -4.19 6.55
N THR A 88 1.13 -4.42 7.86
CA THR A 88 0.30 -5.44 8.52
C THR A 88 -0.87 -4.86 9.33
N GLY A 89 -0.77 -3.59 9.72
CA GLY A 89 -1.67 -2.98 10.72
C GLY A 89 -1.43 -3.46 12.15
N LEU A 90 -0.39 -4.25 12.40
CA LEU A 90 -0.09 -4.87 13.69
C LEU A 90 1.05 -4.14 14.41
N TYR A 91 0.99 -4.09 15.74
CA TYR A 91 2.11 -3.58 16.54
C TYR A 91 3.31 -4.56 16.53
N PRO A 92 4.53 -4.10 16.84
CA PRO A 92 5.73 -4.94 16.90
C PRO A 92 5.60 -6.21 17.74
N HIS A 93 4.89 -6.15 18.87
CA HIS A 93 4.65 -7.31 19.73
C HIS A 93 3.68 -8.35 19.12
N GLN A 94 2.88 -7.96 18.12
CA GLN A 94 1.92 -8.84 17.45
C GLN A 94 2.53 -9.50 16.21
N HIS A 95 3.31 -8.77 15.42
CA HIS A 95 3.97 -9.33 14.22
C HIS A 95 5.37 -9.89 14.48
N GLY A 96 5.95 -9.68 15.67
CA GLY A 96 7.22 -10.33 16.09
C GLY A 96 8.50 -9.80 15.44
N ILE A 97 8.45 -8.66 14.73
CA ILE A 97 9.63 -8.06 14.08
C ILE A 97 10.05 -6.85 14.92
N HIS A 98 11.13 -7.02 15.70
CA HIS A 98 11.58 -6.01 16.67
C HIS A 98 12.85 -5.27 16.25
N PHE A 99 13.57 -5.76 15.24
CA PHE A 99 14.87 -5.23 14.84
C PHE A 99 15.00 -5.21 13.31
N ASN A 100 15.80 -4.29 12.78
CA ASN A 100 16.23 -4.29 11.38
C ASN A 100 16.91 -5.61 11.01
N HIS A 101 17.82 -6.05 11.87
CA HIS A 101 18.57 -7.29 11.72
C HIS A 101 18.21 -8.21 12.90
N PRO A 102 17.38 -9.26 12.69
CA PRO A 102 17.11 -10.26 13.73
C PRO A 102 18.42 -10.97 14.12
N PRO A 103 18.45 -11.79 15.18
CA PRO A 103 19.59 -12.67 15.44
C PRO A 103 19.99 -13.41 14.15
N PRO A 104 21.27 -13.42 13.77
CA PRO A 104 22.43 -13.07 14.60
C PRO A 104 22.84 -11.58 14.66
N GLY A 105 22.10 -10.68 14.03
CA GLY A 105 22.42 -9.25 13.96
C GLY A 105 23.31 -8.89 12.77
N LEU A 106 23.46 -7.58 12.54
CA LEU A 106 24.07 -7.05 11.31
C LEU A 106 25.50 -7.55 11.07
N SER A 107 26.35 -7.55 12.09
CA SER A 107 27.77 -7.91 11.92
C SER A 107 27.91 -9.31 11.34
N GLN A 108 27.24 -10.29 11.94
CA GLN A 108 27.31 -11.68 11.50
C GLN A 108 26.58 -11.89 10.17
N MET A 109 25.49 -11.16 9.91
CA MET A 109 24.81 -11.20 8.61
C MET A 109 25.66 -10.68 7.45
N ARG A 110 26.59 -9.75 7.69
CA ARG A 110 27.48 -9.22 6.64
C ARG A 110 28.47 -10.26 6.13
N ASP A 111 28.81 -11.24 6.96
CA ASP A 111 29.77 -12.29 6.62
C ASP A 111 29.09 -13.55 6.06
N MET A 112 27.75 -13.55 5.96
CA MET A 112 26.98 -14.67 5.43
C MET A 112 27.03 -14.73 3.90
N SER A 113 27.07 -15.96 3.36
CA SER A 113 26.73 -16.19 1.96
C SER A 113 25.29 -15.77 1.67
N GLY A 114 24.97 -15.49 0.40
CA GLY A 114 23.60 -15.16 0.01
C GLY A 114 22.58 -16.26 0.39
N GLU A 115 22.99 -17.53 0.38
CA GLU A 115 22.14 -18.63 0.82
C GLU A 115 21.89 -18.62 2.32
N GLN A 116 22.94 -18.46 3.13
CA GLN A 116 22.81 -18.33 4.59
C GLN A 116 21.91 -17.15 4.96
N TYR A 117 22.11 -16.01 4.28
CA TYR A 117 21.26 -14.84 4.45
C TYR A 117 19.79 -15.14 4.14
N ARG A 118 19.50 -15.82 3.01
CA ARG A 118 18.13 -16.21 2.64
C ARG A 118 17.50 -17.13 3.67
N VAL A 119 18.22 -18.13 4.18
CA VAL A 119 17.73 -19.06 5.22
C VAL A 119 17.35 -18.30 6.49
N VAL A 120 18.23 -17.41 6.96
CA VAL A 120 17.96 -16.58 8.14
C VAL A 120 16.77 -15.64 7.92
N ARG A 121 16.62 -15.10 6.70
CA ARG A 121 15.52 -14.20 6.36
C ARG A 121 14.19 -14.91 6.17
N ALA A 122 14.17 -16.13 5.67
CA ALA A 122 12.95 -16.89 5.37
C ALA A 122 12.02 -17.02 6.58
N SER A 123 12.57 -17.30 7.77
CA SER A 123 11.81 -17.38 9.01
C SER A 123 11.09 -16.08 9.36
N THR A 124 11.72 -14.93 9.10
CA THR A 124 11.10 -13.62 9.37
C THR A 124 10.18 -13.16 8.25
N ASN A 125 10.43 -13.54 7.00
CA ASN A 125 9.54 -13.24 5.89
C ASN A 125 8.19 -13.95 6.06
N TYR A 126 8.18 -15.17 6.61
CA TYR A 126 6.96 -15.89 6.96
C TYR A 126 6.01 -15.07 7.87
N LEU A 127 6.54 -14.23 8.76
CA LEU A 127 5.73 -13.36 9.62
C LEU A 127 4.92 -12.33 8.84
N ILE A 128 5.41 -11.91 7.67
CA ILE A 128 4.72 -10.99 6.77
C ILE A 128 3.84 -11.76 5.78
N GLU A 129 4.28 -12.93 5.32
CA GLU A 129 3.54 -13.77 4.38
C GLU A 129 2.26 -14.36 4.98
N SER A 130 2.27 -14.65 6.28
CA SER A 130 1.18 -15.31 7.00
C SER A 130 0.02 -14.39 7.40
N VAL A 131 0.09 -13.09 7.11
CA VAL A 131 -0.92 -12.10 7.53
C VAL A 131 -1.52 -11.33 6.34
N PRO A 132 -2.78 -10.84 6.47
CA PRO A 132 -3.43 -10.04 5.45
C PRO A 132 -2.83 -8.63 5.41
N THR A 133 -1.69 -8.48 4.74
CA THR A 133 -1.03 -7.19 4.55
C THR A 133 -1.87 -6.24 3.69
N LEU A 134 -1.64 -4.92 3.84
CA LEU A 134 -2.32 -3.87 3.08
C LEU A 134 -2.34 -4.13 1.56
N PRO A 135 -1.23 -4.52 0.89
CA PRO A 135 -1.27 -4.83 -0.55
C PRO A 135 -2.15 -6.04 -0.87
N ARG A 136 -2.18 -7.07 -0.02
CA ARG A 136 -3.06 -8.24 -0.20
C ARG A 136 -4.52 -7.86 -0.05
N ILE A 137 -4.85 -7.09 0.99
CA ILE A 137 -6.21 -6.58 1.20
C ILE A 137 -6.64 -5.74 -0.01
N LEU A 138 -5.80 -4.81 -0.47
CA LEU A 138 -6.13 -3.99 -1.65
C LEU A 138 -6.32 -4.86 -2.91
N ALA A 139 -5.54 -5.93 -3.07
CA ALA A 139 -5.69 -6.85 -4.19
C ALA A 139 -7.04 -7.58 -4.19
N THR A 140 -7.61 -7.94 -3.02
CA THR A 140 -8.96 -8.53 -2.96
C THR A 140 -10.06 -7.57 -3.41
N HIS A 141 -9.77 -6.25 -3.38
CA HIS A 141 -10.62 -5.18 -3.89
C HIS A 141 -10.27 -4.75 -5.33
N GLY A 142 -9.46 -5.53 -6.05
CA GLY A 142 -9.14 -5.29 -7.47
C GLY A 142 -8.07 -4.22 -7.72
N TYR A 143 -7.37 -3.75 -6.67
CA TYR A 143 -6.27 -2.82 -6.85
C TYR A 143 -5.03 -3.51 -7.42
N ARG A 144 -4.32 -2.79 -8.28
CA ARG A 144 -2.91 -3.07 -8.60
C ARG A 144 -2.03 -2.21 -7.72
N SER A 145 -1.09 -2.83 -7.04
CA SER A 145 -0.14 -2.17 -6.13
C SER A 145 1.29 -2.29 -6.66
N PHE A 146 2.04 -1.19 -6.59
CA PHE A 146 3.45 -1.12 -7.01
C PHE A 146 4.32 -0.69 -5.84
N GLN A 147 5.36 -1.46 -5.52
CA GLN A 147 6.35 -1.10 -4.50
C GLN A 147 7.64 -0.56 -5.13
N SER A 148 8.10 0.59 -4.65
CA SER A 148 9.41 1.16 -4.99
C SER A 148 10.15 1.59 -3.72
N GLY A 149 11.47 1.71 -3.82
CA GLY A 149 12.33 2.11 -2.70
C GLY A 149 12.59 1.00 -1.68
N LYS A 150 12.80 1.40 -0.42
CA LYS A 150 13.19 0.52 0.70
C LYS A 150 12.00 -0.34 1.15
N HIS A 151 12.17 -1.67 1.17
CA HIS A 151 11.10 -2.61 1.55
C HIS A 151 11.34 -3.42 2.85
N TRP A 152 12.59 -3.73 3.17
CA TRP A 152 13.02 -4.61 4.29
C TRP A 152 12.52 -6.06 4.32
N GLU A 153 11.44 -6.41 3.64
CA GLU A 153 10.83 -7.76 3.70
C GLU A 153 11.18 -8.65 2.50
N GLY A 154 12.36 -8.41 1.90
CA GLY A 154 12.84 -9.17 0.76
C GLY A 154 12.14 -8.77 -0.53
N SER A 155 11.56 -9.74 -1.25
CA SER A 155 10.82 -9.46 -2.48
C SER A 155 9.56 -8.63 -2.18
N TYR A 156 9.18 -7.73 -3.08
CA TYR A 156 7.88 -7.03 -3.01
C TYR A 156 6.70 -8.00 -2.92
N ARG A 157 6.88 -9.23 -3.44
CA ARG A 157 5.89 -10.30 -3.37
C ARG A 157 5.66 -10.81 -1.94
N THR A 158 6.67 -10.71 -1.06
CA THR A 158 6.56 -11.13 0.35
C THR A 158 5.43 -10.39 1.07
N ALA A 159 5.21 -9.11 0.76
CA ALA A 159 4.09 -8.32 1.30
C ALA A 159 2.84 -8.34 0.40
N GLY A 160 2.86 -9.08 -0.72
CA GLY A 160 1.74 -9.21 -1.64
C GLY A 160 1.56 -8.04 -2.62
N PHE A 161 2.59 -7.24 -2.88
CA PHE A 161 2.50 -6.24 -3.95
C PHE A 161 2.38 -6.92 -5.31
N THR A 162 1.54 -6.37 -6.21
CA THR A 162 1.35 -6.95 -7.54
C THR A 162 2.56 -6.74 -8.44
N HIS A 163 3.27 -5.63 -8.25
CA HIS A 163 4.46 -5.21 -8.99
C HIS A 163 5.43 -4.54 -8.01
N GLY A 164 6.72 -4.50 -8.33
CA GLY A 164 7.65 -3.73 -7.54
C GLY A 164 9.10 -3.86 -8.01
N MET A 165 9.96 -3.03 -7.43
CA MET A 165 11.38 -2.97 -7.78
C MET A 165 12.24 -3.90 -6.91
N THR A 166 11.85 -4.16 -5.66
CA THR A 166 12.64 -5.00 -4.77
C THR A 166 12.36 -6.47 -5.06
N THR A 167 13.28 -7.19 -5.71
CA THR A 167 13.10 -8.61 -6.04
C THR A 167 13.67 -9.57 -4.99
N GLY A 168 14.32 -9.05 -3.95
CA GLY A 168 15.06 -9.80 -2.93
C GLY A 168 16.57 -9.55 -3.01
N LEU A 169 17.30 -10.16 -2.08
CA LEU A 169 18.74 -10.47 -2.23
C LEU A 169 18.88 -11.90 -2.75
#